data_AF-A0A095XA40-F1
#
_entry.id   AF-A0A095XA40-F1
#
_cell.length_a   1.000
_cell.length_b   1.000
_cell.length_c   1.000
_cell.angle_alpha   90.00
_cell.angle_beta   90.00
_cell.angle_gamma   90.00
#
_symmetry.space_group_name_H-M   'P 1'
#
loop_
_entity.id
_entity.type
_entity.pdbx_description
1 polymer ?
#
loop_
_entity_poly.entity_id
_entity_poly.type
_entity_poly.pdbx_seq_one_letter_code
_entity_poly.pdbx_strand_id
1 'polypeptide(L)'
;AAVEQMEALGDNAYTKDEEGNVLVNSNVPNTAHTPDVLEALIASGNTGETGVSMEAGPLVGDVVCEDALWDCTMCGACVDQCPVDIEHLDTILGMRRHQVLMESAFPRELARPFRSLETKANPYNQAPRKRLEWAKDLEFDVPVIGEDVEDASEVDWVFWVGCAGAYDYQAKKTTR
;
A
#
# COMPACT_ATOMS: atom_id res chain seq x y z
N ALA A 1 -10.31 22.90 -17.06
CA ALA A 1 -10.37 22.79 -15.59
C ALA A 1 -10.16 21.34 -15.15
N ALA A 2 -11.20 20.48 -15.07
CA ALA A 2 -11.03 19.10 -14.57
C ALA A 2 -10.08 18.24 -15.43
N VAL A 3 -10.23 18.27 -16.76
CA VAL A 3 -9.35 17.55 -17.70
C VAL A 3 -7.90 18.04 -17.65
N GLU A 4 -7.67 19.36 -17.61
CA GLU A 4 -6.31 19.92 -17.49
C GLU A 4 -5.66 19.58 -16.14
N GLN A 5 -6.46 19.44 -15.08
CA GLN A 5 -5.98 19.02 -13.77
C GLN A 5 -5.63 17.52 -13.74
N MET A 6 -6.37 16.70 -14.48
CA MET A 6 -6.08 15.28 -14.69
C MET A 6 -4.85 15.06 -15.58
N GLU A 7 -4.72 15.80 -16.68
CA GLU A 7 -3.51 15.81 -17.52
C GLU A 7 -2.27 16.28 -16.73
N ALA A 8 -2.41 17.28 -15.85
CA ALA A 8 -1.32 17.74 -14.98
C ALA A 8 -0.89 16.68 -13.93
N LEU A 9 -1.77 15.73 -13.60
CA LEU A 9 -1.47 14.56 -12.77
C LEU A 9 -0.93 13.37 -13.59
N GLY A 10 -0.79 13.53 -14.92
CA GLY A 10 -0.31 12.51 -15.84
C GLY A 10 -1.39 11.54 -16.33
N ASP A 11 -2.66 11.80 -16.04
CA ASP A 11 -3.78 10.94 -16.41
C ASP A 11 -4.31 11.31 -17.81
N ASN A 12 -3.94 10.51 -18.80
CA ASN A 12 -4.27 10.73 -20.23
C ASN A 12 -5.54 9.99 -20.67
N ALA A 13 -6.31 9.45 -19.72
CA ALA A 13 -7.49 8.64 -20.00
C ALA A 13 -8.72 9.45 -20.48
N TYR A 14 -8.58 10.76 -20.68
CA TYR A 14 -9.67 11.64 -21.12
C TYR A 14 -9.30 12.41 -22.40
N THR A 15 -10.26 12.52 -23.31
CA THR A 15 -10.16 13.37 -24.51
C THR A 15 -11.38 14.27 -24.62
N LYS A 16 -11.33 15.29 -25.48
CA LYS A 16 -12.50 16.13 -25.79
C LYS A 16 -12.93 15.90 -27.22
N ASP A 17 -14.23 15.76 -27.45
CA ASP A 17 -14.79 15.81 -28.79
C ASP A 17 -14.86 17.24 -29.35
N GLU A 18 -15.28 17.37 -30.61
CA GLU A 18 -15.41 18.66 -31.29
C GLU A 18 -16.45 19.59 -30.64
N GLU A 19 -17.34 19.04 -29.81
CA GLU A 19 -18.39 19.75 -29.07
C GLU A 19 -17.93 20.13 -27.65
N GLY A 20 -16.74 19.69 -27.24
CA GLY A 20 -16.13 19.97 -25.95
C GLY A 20 -16.58 19.02 -24.83
N ASN A 21 -17.30 17.94 -25.14
CA ASN A 21 -17.65 16.90 -24.18
C ASN A 21 -16.40 16.10 -23.81
N VAL A 22 -16.29 15.72 -22.54
CA VAL A 22 -15.18 14.90 -22.05
C VAL A 22 -15.52 13.43 -22.27
N LEU A 23 -14.70 12.74 -23.05
CA LEU A 23 -14.82 11.32 -23.37
C LEU A 23 -13.69 10.53 -22.72
N VAL A 24 -13.97 9.29 -22.32
CA VAL A 24 -12.95 8.34 -21.89
C VAL A 24 -12.21 7.83 -23.12
N ASN A 25 -10.88 7.86 -23.09
CA ASN A 25 -10.02 7.46 -24.18
C ASN A 25 -9.73 5.94 -24.10
N SER A 26 -10.43 5.16 -24.92
CA SER A 26 -10.32 3.70 -24.98
C SER A 26 -8.99 3.18 -25.56
N ASN A 27 -8.05 4.05 -25.90
CA ASN A 27 -6.72 3.66 -26.38
C ASN A 27 -5.63 3.80 -25.30
N VAL A 28 -6.01 4.16 -24.08
CA VAL A 28 -5.10 4.38 -22.95
C VAL A 28 -5.37 3.30 -21.91
N PRO A 29 -4.33 2.61 -21.39
CA PRO A 29 -4.51 1.59 -20.36
C PRO A 29 -5.28 2.12 -19.14
N ASN A 30 -6.08 1.24 -18.53
CA ASN A 30 -6.81 1.51 -17.29
C ASN A 30 -5.90 2.10 -16.19
N THR A 31 -6.28 3.24 -15.61
CA THR A 31 -5.54 3.94 -14.55
C THR A 31 -6.32 3.98 -13.24
N ALA A 32 -5.65 4.36 -12.13
CA ALA A 32 -6.26 4.41 -10.80
C ALA A 32 -7.43 5.42 -10.66
N HIS A 33 -7.56 6.38 -11.58
CA HIS A 33 -8.53 7.47 -11.51
C HIS A 33 -9.53 7.49 -12.67
N THR A 34 -9.37 6.58 -13.63
CA THR A 34 -10.25 6.47 -14.79
C THR A 34 -10.47 5.00 -15.12
N PRO A 35 -11.42 4.33 -14.43
CA PRO A 35 -11.79 2.99 -14.82
C PRO A 35 -12.43 3.09 -16.20
N ASP A 36 -11.75 2.64 -17.26
CA ASP A 36 -12.42 2.32 -18.51
C ASP A 36 -13.29 1.10 -18.24
N VAL A 37 -14.51 1.35 -17.76
CA VAL A 37 -15.46 0.31 -17.39
C VAL A 37 -15.76 -0.58 -18.60
N LEU A 38 -15.72 -0.04 -19.81
CA LEU A 38 -15.98 -0.81 -21.02
C LEU A 38 -14.80 -1.71 -21.37
N GLU A 39 -13.57 -1.20 -21.35
CA GLU A 39 -12.37 -2.02 -21.56
C GLU A 39 -12.18 -3.04 -20.43
N ALA A 40 -12.40 -2.66 -19.17
CA ALA A 40 -12.37 -3.59 -18.03
C ALA A 40 -13.41 -4.71 -18.16
N LEU A 41 -14.62 -4.39 -18.63
CA LEU A 41 -15.67 -5.39 -18.91
C LEU A 41 -15.32 -6.28 -20.11
N ILE A 42 -14.66 -5.74 -21.14
CA ILE A 42 -14.22 -6.51 -22.32
C ILE A 42 -13.01 -7.39 -21.98
N ALA A 43 -12.03 -6.83 -21.26
CA ALA A 43 -10.78 -7.47 -20.87
C ALA A 43 -10.98 -8.57 -19.83
N SER A 44 -11.92 -8.39 -18.89
CA SER A 44 -12.29 -9.44 -17.94
C SER A 44 -13.02 -10.63 -18.60
N GLY A 45 -13.16 -10.63 -19.93
CA GLY A 45 -13.93 -11.60 -20.69
C GLY A 45 -15.44 -11.47 -20.49
N ASN A 46 -15.91 -10.56 -19.63
CA ASN A 46 -17.30 -10.47 -19.19
C ASN A 46 -18.17 -9.61 -20.12
N THR A 47 -17.72 -9.23 -21.31
CA THR A 47 -18.62 -8.65 -22.32
C THR A 47 -18.11 -8.93 -23.74
N GLY A 48 -19.04 -9.36 -24.61
CA GLY A 48 -18.88 -9.46 -26.06
C GLY A 48 -20.22 -9.21 -26.78
N GLU A 49 -20.24 -9.34 -28.11
CA GLU A 49 -21.44 -9.11 -28.94
C GLU A 49 -22.67 -9.96 -28.52
N THR A 50 -22.45 -11.04 -27.78
CA THR A 50 -23.46 -11.98 -27.28
C THR A 50 -23.82 -11.83 -25.79
N GLY A 51 -23.24 -10.86 -25.06
CA GLY A 51 -23.52 -10.60 -23.65
C GLY A 51 -22.32 -10.81 -22.72
N VAL A 52 -22.59 -11.04 -21.42
CA VAL A 52 -21.59 -11.13 -20.35
C VAL A 52 -21.15 -12.58 -20.14
N SER A 53 -19.84 -12.88 -20.25
CA SER A 53 -19.30 -14.21 -19.91
C SER A 53 -19.57 -14.56 -18.44
N MET A 54 -19.75 -15.85 -18.18
CA MET A 54 -19.86 -16.38 -16.82
C MET A 54 -18.51 -16.87 -16.26
N GLU A 55 -17.43 -16.77 -17.05
CA GLU A 55 -16.10 -17.19 -16.63
C GLU A 55 -15.44 -16.08 -15.79
N ALA A 56 -15.01 -16.42 -14.58
CA ALA A 56 -14.37 -15.48 -13.68
C ALA A 56 -12.93 -15.19 -14.13
N GLY A 57 -12.68 -13.97 -14.64
CA GLY A 57 -11.33 -13.43 -14.82
C GLY A 57 -10.67 -12.96 -13.52
N PRO A 58 -9.35 -12.73 -13.49
CA PRO A 58 -8.65 -12.10 -12.38
C PRO A 58 -9.27 -10.75 -11.99
N LEU A 59 -9.52 -10.54 -10.70
CA LEU A 59 -10.09 -9.28 -10.21
C LEU A 59 -9.09 -8.11 -10.32
N VAL A 60 -7.81 -8.38 -10.07
CA VAL A 60 -6.71 -7.42 -10.18
C VAL A 60 -6.06 -7.58 -11.55
N GLY A 61 -5.74 -6.47 -12.21
CA GLY A 61 -5.27 -6.44 -13.59
C GLY A 61 -6.41 -6.10 -14.55
N ASP A 62 -7.48 -6.90 -14.54
CA ASP A 62 -8.59 -6.73 -15.50
C ASP A 62 -9.64 -5.73 -15.01
N VAL A 63 -10.10 -5.86 -13.76
CA VAL A 63 -11.17 -5.02 -13.20
C VAL A 63 -10.60 -3.89 -12.33
N VAL A 64 -9.64 -4.22 -11.47
CA VAL A 64 -8.94 -3.26 -10.61
C VAL A 64 -7.49 -3.16 -11.05
N CYS A 65 -7.05 -1.98 -11.49
CA CYS A 65 -5.67 -1.77 -11.90
C CYS A 65 -4.69 -1.97 -10.72
N GLU A 66 -3.50 -2.50 -10.99
CA GLU A 66 -2.48 -2.74 -9.97
C GLU A 66 -2.04 -1.44 -9.28
N ASP A 67 -1.98 -0.33 -10.02
CA ASP A 67 -1.60 0.97 -9.48
C ASP A 67 -2.61 1.45 -8.42
N ALA A 68 -3.93 1.25 -8.63
CA ALA A 68 -4.92 1.55 -7.60
C ALA A 68 -4.70 0.74 -6.32
N LEU A 69 -4.23 -0.50 -6.45
CA LEU A 69 -3.83 -1.29 -5.30
C LEU A 69 -2.60 -0.67 -4.65
N TRP A 70 -1.49 -0.44 -5.35
CA TRP A 70 -0.20 -0.16 -4.74
C TRP A 70 0.06 1.32 -4.40
N ASP A 71 -0.66 2.25 -5.02
CA ASP A 71 -0.60 3.68 -4.69
C ASP A 71 -1.42 4.05 -3.45
N CYS A 72 -2.39 3.20 -3.07
CA CYS A 72 -3.16 3.41 -1.85
C CYS A 72 -2.26 3.38 -0.62
N THR A 73 -1.97 4.54 -0.03
CA THR A 73 -1.15 4.63 1.19
C THR A 73 -1.91 4.25 2.46
N MET A 74 -3.18 3.86 2.34
CA MET A 74 -4.10 3.57 3.46
C MET A 74 -4.21 4.77 4.44
N CYS A 75 -4.20 6.00 3.92
CA CYS A 75 -4.26 7.21 4.76
C CYS A 75 -5.65 7.50 5.35
N GLY A 76 -6.71 6.89 4.82
CA GLY A 76 -8.09 7.09 5.31
C GLY A 76 -8.78 8.37 4.84
N ALA A 77 -8.11 9.24 4.07
CA ALA A 77 -8.70 10.49 3.59
C ALA A 77 -9.97 10.26 2.74
N CYS A 78 -9.99 9.23 1.91
CA CYS A 78 -11.17 8.85 1.12
C CYS A 78 -12.38 8.44 1.97
N VAL A 79 -12.15 7.82 3.13
CA VAL A 79 -13.20 7.41 4.07
C VAL A 79 -13.76 8.63 4.79
N ASP A 80 -12.88 9.51 5.28
CA ASP A 80 -13.26 10.74 6.00
C ASP A 80 -14.10 11.69 5.14
N GLN A 81 -13.81 11.77 3.84
CA GLN A 81 -14.55 12.62 2.90
C GLN A 81 -15.83 11.96 2.34
N CYS A 82 -16.09 10.68 2.63
CA CYS A 82 -17.19 9.96 2.00
C CYS A 82 -18.54 10.33 2.65
N PRO A 83 -19.50 10.90 1.90
CA PRO A 83 -20.80 11.29 2.46
C PRO A 83 -21.77 10.12 2.66
N VAL A 84 -21.39 8.91 2.21
CA VAL A 84 -22.24 7.71 2.15
C VAL A 84 -21.53 6.46 2.69
N ASP A 85 -20.41 6.64 3.39
CA ASP A 85 -19.68 5.59 4.10
C ASP A 85 -19.31 4.36 3.24
N ILE A 86 -18.68 4.59 2.07
CA ILE A 86 -18.16 3.49 1.23
C ILE A 86 -16.88 2.91 1.84
N GLU A 87 -16.98 1.68 2.32
CA GLU A 87 -15.87 0.90 2.86
C GLU A 87 -15.15 0.10 1.75
N HIS A 88 -14.09 0.68 1.16
CA HIS A 88 -13.29 0.05 0.09
C HIS A 88 -11.85 -0.28 0.51
N LEU A 89 -11.36 0.26 1.63
CA LEU A 89 -10.00 0.02 2.12
C LEU A 89 -9.76 -1.45 2.47
N ASP A 90 -10.74 -2.09 3.12
CA ASP A 90 -10.64 -3.50 3.49
C ASP A 90 -10.61 -4.42 2.26
N THR A 91 -11.37 -4.07 1.22
CA THR A 91 -11.33 -4.77 -0.07
C THR A 91 -9.95 -4.62 -0.72
N ILE A 92 -9.38 -3.40 -0.76
CA ILE A 92 -8.02 -3.15 -1.27
C ILE A 92 -6.98 -3.98 -0.49
N LEU A 93 -7.08 -4.00 0.84
CA LEU A 93 -6.18 -4.77 1.69
C LEU A 93 -6.32 -6.28 1.45
N GLY A 94 -7.54 -6.77 1.25
CA GLY A 94 -7.82 -8.15 0.89
C GLY A 94 -7.17 -8.54 -0.44
N MET A 95 -7.31 -7.70 -1.47
CA MET A 95 -6.69 -7.93 -2.77
C MET A 95 -5.16 -7.90 -2.70
N ARG A 96 -4.55 -6.91 -2.01
CA ARG A 96 -3.10 -6.87 -1.76
C ARG A 96 -2.59 -8.14 -1.07
N ARG A 97 -3.35 -8.64 -0.08
CA ARG A 97 -2.99 -9.87 0.63
C ARG A 97 -3.03 -11.08 -0.29
N HIS A 98 -4.03 -11.20 -1.15
CA HIS A 98 -4.10 -12.27 -2.15
C HIS A 98 -2.93 -12.20 -3.13
N GLN A 99 -2.69 -11.01 -3.68
CA GLN A 99 -1.59 -10.71 -4.60
C GLN A 99 -0.22 -11.14 -4.02
N VAL A 100 0.05 -10.78 -2.77
CA VAL A 100 1.32 -11.15 -2.12
C VAL A 100 1.40 -12.64 -1.77
N LEU A 101 0.35 -13.20 -1.14
CA LEU A 101 0.43 -14.54 -0.56
C LEU A 101 0.21 -15.68 -1.56
N MET A 102 -0.61 -15.45 -2.60
CA MET A 102 -1.02 -16.50 -3.55
C MET A 102 -0.34 -16.33 -4.91
N GLU A 103 -0.28 -15.10 -5.41
CA GLU A 103 0.26 -14.83 -6.76
C GLU A 103 1.74 -14.44 -6.74
N SER A 104 2.28 -14.08 -5.57
CA SER A 104 3.62 -13.48 -5.43
C SER A 104 3.81 -12.24 -6.32
N ALA A 105 2.74 -11.49 -6.56
CA ALA A 105 2.74 -10.29 -7.36
C ALA A 105 2.66 -9.04 -6.45
N PHE A 106 3.70 -8.22 -6.54
CA PHE A 106 3.89 -6.99 -5.79
C PHE A 106 5.01 -6.15 -6.40
N PRO A 107 5.06 -4.83 -6.13
CA PRO A 107 6.13 -3.95 -6.61
C PRO A 107 7.52 -4.48 -6.26
N ARG A 108 8.46 -4.38 -7.19
CA ARG A 108 9.82 -4.94 -7.06
C ARG A 108 10.55 -4.35 -5.85
N GLU A 109 10.23 -3.12 -5.49
CA GLU A 109 10.74 -2.37 -4.35
C GLU A 109 10.44 -3.08 -3.02
N LEU A 110 9.33 -3.82 -2.93
CA LEU A 110 8.90 -4.55 -1.72
C LEU A 110 9.60 -5.90 -1.54
N ALA A 111 10.25 -6.44 -2.58
CA ALA A 111 10.92 -7.74 -2.52
C ALA A 111 12.03 -7.78 -1.45
N ARG A 112 12.80 -6.69 -1.30
CA ARG A 112 13.87 -6.60 -0.31
C ARG A 112 13.31 -6.52 1.13
N PRO A 113 12.36 -5.64 1.45
CA PRO A 113 11.67 -5.64 2.74
C PRO A 113 11.08 -7.00 3.13
N PHE A 114 10.37 -7.70 2.23
CA PHE A 114 9.79 -9.02 2.52
C PHE A 114 10.85 -10.06 2.88
N ARG A 115 11.91 -10.18 2.08
CA ARG A 115 13.03 -11.07 2.42
C ARG A 115 13.69 -10.70 3.75
N SER A 116 13.75 -9.41 4.07
CA SER A 116 14.35 -8.93 5.33
C SER A 116 13.46 -9.27 6.53
N LEU A 117 12.13 -9.21 6.39
CA LEU A 117 11.18 -9.66 7.40
C LEU A 117 11.32 -11.16 7.66
N GLU A 118 11.44 -11.99 6.62
CA GLU A 118 11.62 -13.44 6.77
C GLU A 118 12.96 -13.81 7.42
N THR A 119 14.05 -13.18 7.00
CA THR A 119 15.40 -13.60 7.40
C THR A 119 15.95 -12.89 8.65
N LYS A 120 15.43 -11.70 8.96
CA LYS A 120 15.92 -10.84 10.06
C LYS A 120 14.82 -10.32 10.97
N ALA A 121 13.55 -10.64 10.71
CA ALA A 121 12.40 -10.11 11.45
C ALA A 121 12.34 -8.57 11.52
N ASN A 122 12.92 -7.88 10.52
CA ASN A 122 12.80 -6.43 10.38
C ASN A 122 12.88 -5.99 8.90
N PRO A 123 12.17 -4.94 8.48
CA PRO A 123 12.13 -4.53 7.08
C PRO A 123 13.41 -3.79 6.61
N TYR A 124 14.30 -3.41 7.53
CA TYR A 124 15.49 -2.60 7.24
C TYR A 124 16.74 -3.44 6.91
N ASN A 125 16.63 -4.77 6.89
CA ASN A 125 17.74 -5.70 6.69
C ASN A 125 18.90 -5.49 7.68
N GLN A 126 18.61 -5.03 8.89
CA GLN A 126 19.63 -4.84 9.92
C GLN A 126 19.80 -6.11 10.74
N ALA A 127 21.01 -6.30 11.30
CA ALA A 127 21.27 -7.44 12.16
C ALA A 127 20.50 -7.28 13.49
N PRO A 128 19.85 -8.35 14.01
CA PRO A 128 19.08 -8.29 15.26
C PRO A 128 19.87 -7.70 16.44
N ARG A 129 21.16 -8.03 16.57
CA ARG A 129 22.07 -7.47 17.59
C ARG A 129 22.17 -5.94 17.61
N LYS A 130 21.79 -5.27 16.53
CA LYS A 130 21.81 -3.80 16.44
C LYS A 130 20.55 -3.14 17.03
N ARG A 131 19.57 -3.93 17.47
CA ARG A 131 18.25 -3.45 17.92
C ARG A 131 18.33 -2.40 19.03
N LEU A 132 19.30 -2.53 19.94
CA LEU A 132 19.50 -1.62 21.09
C LEU A 132 20.59 -0.58 20.84
N GLU A 133 21.16 -0.48 19.63
CA GLU A 133 22.19 0.53 19.35
C GLU A 133 21.67 1.98 19.50
N TRP A 134 20.36 2.20 19.39
CA TRP A 134 19.77 3.52 19.60
C TRP A 134 19.95 4.02 21.03
N ALA A 135 19.97 3.14 22.03
CA ALA A 135 20.01 3.49 23.46
C ALA A 135 21.43 3.76 24.00
N LYS A 136 22.48 3.39 23.26
CA LYS A 136 23.88 3.46 23.74
C LYS A 136 24.41 4.86 24.05
N ASP A 137 23.83 5.89 23.44
CA ASP A 137 24.28 7.28 23.56
C ASP A 137 23.40 8.10 24.53
N LEU A 138 22.55 7.43 25.33
CA LEU A 138 21.70 8.10 26.31
C LEU A 138 22.46 8.38 27.60
N GLU A 139 22.03 9.41 28.33
CA GLU A 139 22.62 9.80 29.62
C GLU A 139 22.20 8.88 30.78
N PHE A 140 21.29 7.92 30.50
CA PHE A 140 20.73 6.98 31.47
C PHE A 140 20.73 5.56 30.88
N ASP A 141 20.78 4.57 31.77
CA ASP A 141 20.71 3.17 31.39
C ASP A 141 19.28 2.76 31.04
N VAL A 142 19.13 1.97 29.97
CA VAL A 142 17.84 1.40 29.54
C VAL A 142 17.87 -0.11 29.79
N PRO A 143 17.33 -0.59 30.93
CA PRO A 143 17.32 -2.01 31.24
C PRO A 143 16.37 -2.77 30.30
N VAL A 144 16.78 -3.98 29.92
CA VAL A 144 16.01 -4.88 29.06
C VAL A 144 15.34 -5.95 29.92
N ILE A 145 14.01 -6.02 29.85
CA ILE A 145 13.23 -7.05 30.55
C ILE A 145 13.61 -8.44 30.01
N GLY A 146 13.91 -9.37 30.90
CA GLY A 146 14.38 -10.72 30.63
C GLY A 146 15.91 -10.85 30.48
N GLU A 147 16.65 -9.73 30.42
CA GLU A 147 18.12 -9.71 30.43
C GLU A 147 18.66 -9.02 31.69
N ASP A 148 18.27 -7.77 31.93
CA ASP A 148 18.74 -6.94 33.04
C ASP A 148 17.80 -6.96 34.25
N VAL A 149 16.50 -7.14 34.02
CA VAL A 149 15.45 -7.26 35.05
C VAL A 149 14.57 -8.49 34.76
N GLU A 150 14.07 -9.18 35.79
CA GLU A 150 13.34 -10.43 35.57
C GLU A 150 11.94 -10.17 35.00
N ASP A 151 11.26 -9.14 35.53
CA ASP A 151 9.90 -8.80 35.12
C ASP A 151 9.59 -7.29 35.15
N ALA A 152 8.44 -6.94 34.58
CA ALA A 152 8.02 -5.55 34.44
C ALA A 152 7.56 -4.88 35.75
N SER A 153 7.47 -5.60 36.88
CA SER A 153 7.12 -5.02 38.18
C SER A 153 8.27 -4.25 38.83
N GLU A 154 9.49 -4.48 38.35
CA GLU A 154 10.70 -3.77 38.79
C GLU A 154 10.85 -2.38 38.13
N VAL A 155 10.00 -2.06 37.15
CA VAL A 155 10.04 -0.78 36.41
C VAL A 155 8.69 -0.10 36.38
N ASP A 156 8.69 1.24 36.42
CA ASP A 156 7.47 2.03 36.33
C ASP A 156 6.92 2.11 34.90
N TRP A 157 7.80 2.01 33.89
CA TRP A 157 7.47 2.24 32.49
C TRP A 157 8.14 1.22 31.57
N VAL A 158 7.39 0.72 30.60
CA VAL A 158 7.89 -0.13 29.53
C VAL A 158 7.79 0.64 28.22
N PHE A 159 8.94 0.85 27.58
CA PHE A 159 9.00 1.50 26.28
C PHE A 159 9.17 0.48 25.16
N TRP A 160 8.10 0.22 24.41
CA TRP A 160 8.14 -0.68 23.26
C TRP A 160 8.64 0.05 22.01
N VAL A 161 9.84 -0.32 21.55
CA VAL A 161 10.44 0.27 20.35
C VAL A 161 10.17 -0.58 19.10
N GLY A 162 9.47 -0.01 18.12
CA GLY A 162 9.24 -0.63 16.82
C GLY A 162 10.50 -0.73 15.94
N CYS A 163 10.40 -1.43 14.81
CA CYS A 163 11.55 -1.58 13.90
C CYS A 163 12.09 -0.24 13.38
N ALA A 164 11.22 0.73 13.10
CA ALA A 164 11.63 2.05 12.66
C ALA A 164 12.48 2.75 13.73
N GLY A 165 11.95 2.89 14.95
CA GLY A 165 12.68 3.50 16.06
C GLY A 165 13.99 2.79 16.42
N ALA A 166 14.06 1.47 16.21
CA ALA A 166 15.26 0.68 16.51
C ALA A 166 16.32 0.70 15.39
N TYR A 167 15.94 0.87 14.12
CA TYR A 167 16.85 0.69 12.98
C TYR A 167 16.94 1.89 12.03
N ASP A 168 15.86 2.62 11.79
CA ASP A 168 15.84 3.79 10.90
C ASP A 168 16.53 4.99 11.54
N TYR A 169 17.40 5.67 10.78
CA TYR A 169 18.21 6.75 11.32
C TYR A 169 17.39 7.99 11.70
N GLN A 170 16.31 8.30 10.97
CA GLN A 170 15.48 9.45 11.29
C GLN A 170 14.55 9.14 12.46
N ALA A 171 13.90 7.98 12.45
CA ALA A 171 13.01 7.56 13.52
C ALA A 171 13.75 7.39 14.86
N LYS A 172 15.01 6.92 14.84
CA LYS A 172 15.88 6.87 16.03
C LYS A 172 15.99 8.20 16.77
N LYS A 173 15.96 9.34 16.06
CA LYS A 173 16.01 10.66 16.70
C LYS A 173 14.76 11.00 17.51
N THR A 174 13.63 10.38 17.18
CA THR A 174 12.36 10.54 17.91
C THR A 174 12.25 9.53 19.06
N THR A 175 12.90 8.38 18.93
CA THR A 175 12.96 7.34 19.97
C THR A 175 13.92 7.68 21.10
N ARG A 176 14.98 8.45 20.81
CA ARG A 176 15.91 9.01 21.79
C ARG A 176 15.32 10.23 22.47
#